data_AF-A0A348ZYI6-F1
#
_entry.id   AF-A0A348ZYI6-F1
#
_cell.length_a   1.000
_cell.length_b   1.000
_cell.length_c   1.000
_cell.angle_alpha   90.00
_cell.angle_beta   90.00
_cell.angle_gamma   90.00
#
_symmetry.space_group_name_H-M   'P 1'
#
loop_
_entity.id
_entity.type
_entity.pdbx_description
1 polymer ?
#
loop_
_entity_poly.entity_id
_entity_poly.type
_entity_poly.pdbx_seq_one_letter_code
_entity_poly.pdbx_strand_id
1 'polypeptide(L)' 'VNAGQIKTGSASRGERIAKYNRLLRIEDELGDVAVFGGKDVFYSIK' A
#
# COMPACT_ATOMS: atom_id res chain seq x y z
N VAL A 1 3.00 4.22 11.81
CA VAL A 1 1.96 5.16 11.33
C VAL A 1 1.19 4.47 10.22
N ASN A 2 -0.14 4.42 10.29
CA ASN A 2 -0.99 3.83 9.25
C ASN A 2 -1.48 4.94 8.31
N ALA A 3 -0.68 5.24 7.28
CA ALA A 3 -0.94 6.37 6.39
C ALA A 3 -2.16 6.19 5.47
N GLY A 4 -2.53 4.95 5.14
CA GLY A 4 -3.67 4.61 4.27
C GLY A 4 -3.43 4.82 2.77
N GLN A 5 -2.49 5.69 2.38
CA GLN A 5 -2.19 5.99 0.98
C GLN A 5 -0.68 6.07 0.73
N ILE A 6 -0.27 5.69 -0.49
CA ILE A 6 1.11 5.84 -0.96
C ILE A 6 1.12 6.19 -2.45
N LYS A 7 1.94 7.16 -2.84
CA LYS A 7 2.23 7.49 -4.23
C LYS A 7 3.69 7.18 -4.53
N THR A 8 3.94 6.16 -5.36
CA THR A 8 5.30 5.70 -5.63
C THR A 8 5.62 5.52 -7.13
N GLY A 9 4.87 6.19 -7.99
CA GLY A 9 5.09 6.20 -9.44
C GLY A 9 4.23 5.18 -10.19
N SER A 10 4.60 4.90 -11.44
CA SER A 10 3.90 3.94 -12.31
C SER A 10 4.40 2.50 -12.09
N ALA A 11 3.66 1.51 -12.57
CA ALA A 11 4.02 0.09 -12.58
C ALA A 11 5.09 -0.23 -13.66
N SER A 12 6.18 0.54 -13.67
CA SER A 12 7.33 0.36 -14.55
C SER A 12 8.59 0.90 -13.86
N ARG A 13 9.78 0.49 -14.33
CA ARG A 13 11.09 0.75 -13.69
C ARG A 13 11.27 0.02 -12.35
N GLY A 14 12.41 -0.65 -12.19
CA GLY A 14 12.68 -1.52 -11.04
C GLY A 14 12.59 -0.84 -9.68
N GLU A 15 13.04 0.41 -9.56
CA GLU A 15 13.00 1.18 -8.30
C GLU A 15 11.57 1.38 -7.76
N ARG A 16 10.58 1.50 -8.65
CA ARG A 16 9.17 1.71 -8.29
C ARG A 16 8.51 0.37 -7.98
N ILE A 17 8.77 -0.62 -8.84
CA ILE A 17 8.32 -2.01 -8.63
C ILE A 17 8.82 -2.57 -7.29
N ALA A 18 10.04 -2.24 -6.88
CA ALA A 18 10.58 -2.65 -5.59
C ALA A 18 9.70 -2.19 -4.40
N LYS A 19 9.07 -1.01 -4.51
CA LYS A 19 8.16 -0.49 -3.47
C LYS A 19 6.87 -1.31 -3.41
N TYR A 20 6.27 -1.61 -4.57
CA TYR A 20 5.08 -2.47 -4.65
C TYR A 20 5.38 -3.88 -4.14
N ASN A 21 6.50 -4.47 -4.54
CA ASN A 21 6.93 -5.79 -4.06
C ASN A 21 7.16 -5.81 -2.55
N ARG A 22 7.63 -4.71 -1.96
CA ARG A 22 7.74 -4.63 -0.50
C ARG A 22 6.37 -4.59 0.17
N LEU A 23 5.37 -3.92 -0.40
CA LEU A 23 4.00 -3.94 0.11
C LEU A 23 3.39 -5.34 0.04
N LEU A 24 3.58 -6.07 -1.07
CA LEU A 24 3.13 -7.47 -1.20
C LEU A 24 3.75 -8.38 -0.13
N ARG A 25 5.05 -8.21 0.16
CA ARG A 25 5.69 -8.97 1.25
C ARG A 25 5.15 -8.59 2.63
N ILE A 26 4.85 -7.32 2.86
CA ILE A 26 4.25 -6.88 4.13
C ILE A 26 2.84 -7.45 4.29
N GLU A 27 2.05 -7.48 3.22
CA GLU A 27 0.72 -8.12 3.21
C GLU A 27 0.84 -9.62 3.53
N ASP A 28 1.78 -10.32 2.90
CA ASP A 28 2.07 -11.74 3.17
C ASP A 28 2.53 -11.99 4.61
N GLU A 29 3.44 -11.15 5.14
CA GLU A 29 3.90 -11.19 6.53
C GLU A 29 2.76 -10.95 7.54
N LEU A 30 1.76 -10.14 7.20
CA LEU A 30 0.59 -9.85 8.03
C LEU A 30 -0.49 -10.92 7.95
N GLY A 31 -0.58 -11.67 6.84
CA GLY A 31 -1.56 -12.72 6.65
C GLY A 31 -2.99 -12.25 6.94
N ASP A 32 -3.70 -12.99 7.80
CA ASP A 32 -5.12 -12.76 8.09
C ASP A 32 -5.43 -11.40 8.76
N VAL A 33 -4.42 -10.72 9.31
CA VAL A 33 -4.62 -9.39 9.92
C VAL A 33 -4.31 -8.23 8.97
N ALA A 34 -3.94 -8.51 7.71
CA ALA A 34 -3.75 -7.49 6.70
C ALA A 34 -5.08 -6.77 6.36
N VAL A 35 -5.05 -5.43 6.28
CA VAL A 35 -6.23 -4.61 5.97
C VAL A 35 -5.96 -3.67 4.81
N PHE A 36 -6.71 -3.82 3.73
CA PHE A 36 -6.76 -2.85 2.63
C PHE A 36 -7.94 -1.89 2.83
N GLY A 37 -7.64 -0.65 3.23
CA GLY A 37 -8.67 0.34 3.60
C GLY A 37 -9.50 0.92 2.44
N GLY A 38 -9.22 0.58 1.18
CA GLY A 38 -10.05 0.97 0.03
C GLY A 38 -10.39 2.47 -0.02
N LYS A 39 -11.68 2.81 -0.06
CA LYS A 39 -12.16 4.20 -0.05
C LYS A 39 -12.16 4.84 1.34
N ASP A 40 -12.16 4.04 2.41
CA ASP A 40 -12.25 4.53 3.78
C ASP A 40 -10.97 5.28 4.22
N VAL A 41 -9.87 5.11 3.46
CA VAL A 41 -8.62 5.86 3.68
C VAL A 41 -8.73 7.35 3.33
N PHE A 42 -9.82 7.79 2.71
CA PHE A 42 -10.11 9.20 2.43
C PHE A 42 -10.88 9.88 3.57
N TYR A 43 -10.55 9.54 4.82
CA TYR A 43 -11.18 10.09 6.04
C TYR A 43 -11.09 11.62 6.19
N SER A 44 -10.27 12.29 5.37
CA SER A 44 -10.13 13.75 5.32
C SER A 44 -11.05 14.43 4.29
N ILE A 45 -11.78 13.68 3.46
CA ILE A 45 -12.70 14.19 2.45
C ILE A 45 -14.15 14.05 2.97
N LYS A 46 -14.92 15.14 2.93
CA LYS A 46 -16.35 15.18 3.25
C LYS A 46 -17.21 15.09 2.00
#